data_AF-A0A1J5T7B8-F1
#
_entry.id   AF-A0A1J5T7B8-F1
#
_cell.length_a   1.000
_cell.length_b   1.000
_cell.length_c   1.000
_cell.angle_alpha   90.00
_cell.angle_beta   90.00
_cell.angle_gamma   90.00
#
_symmetry.space_group_name_H-M   'P 1'
#
loop_
_entity.id
_entity.type
_entity.pdbx_description
1 polymer ?
#
loop_
_entity_poly.entity_id
_entity_poly.type
_entity_poly.pdbx_seq_one_letter_code
_entity_poly.pdbx_strand_id
1 'polypeptide(L)'
;MNTEYTITADFEHLAIALKSFWKPFEELQNEMDSFVVRPLSDFEDMIKAKAEKIQKLNPAMSGQDAYEYSKREVSSAVNPGMQFWTQFSDRLMTMYVTVTLLSHALCEAEINTVLTTGLYSHGSIDQFKEIQKKELKEKWLNGPKLYCPTYVLNKGSAVFETLSHLNRQRNAWMHHKVELRAGNEKVTEGSNLQRLSDEDMVRWIKRYFSLPFDLAAHALNHANDTTLTTLLYTRKPIPTADAHK
;
A
#
# COMPACT_ATOMS: atom_id res chain seq x y z
N MET A 1 -41.66 10.10 -13.14
CA MET A 1 -40.96 11.40 -13.20
C MET A 1 -39.53 11.10 -13.60
N ASN A 2 -39.02 11.69 -14.68
CA ASN A 2 -37.59 11.60 -15.01
C ASN A 2 -36.87 12.56 -14.07
N THR A 3 -36.24 12.02 -13.04
CA THR A 3 -35.43 12.79 -12.12
C THR A 3 -34.09 13.05 -12.81
N GLU A 4 -33.89 14.25 -13.35
CA GLU A 4 -32.56 14.69 -13.80
C GLU A 4 -31.72 14.99 -12.58
N TYR A 5 -30.63 14.26 -12.39
CA TYR A 5 -29.61 14.56 -11.40
C TYR A 5 -28.24 14.71 -12.08
N THR A 6 -27.45 15.66 -11.59
CA THR A 6 -26.06 15.88 -12.01
C THR A 6 -25.13 15.20 -11.03
N ILE A 7 -24.15 14.46 -11.53
CA ILE A 7 -23.13 13.80 -10.73
C ILE A 7 -21.77 14.39 -11.10
N THR A 8 -20.95 14.71 -10.11
CA THR A 8 -19.52 15.00 -10.31
C THR A 8 -18.70 13.73 -10.08
N ALA A 9 -17.69 13.50 -10.92
CA ALA A 9 -16.87 12.30 -10.90
C ALA A 9 -15.43 12.58 -10.45
N ASP A 10 -15.25 13.48 -9.48
CA ASP A 10 -13.91 13.95 -9.06
C ASP A 10 -13.00 12.83 -8.54
N PHE A 11 -13.57 11.71 -8.08
CA PHE A 11 -12.80 10.52 -7.69
C PHE A 11 -12.10 9.84 -8.88
N GLU A 12 -12.45 10.16 -10.13
CA GLU A 12 -11.69 9.73 -11.31
C GLU A 12 -10.23 10.17 -11.22
N HIS A 13 -9.94 11.32 -10.61
CA HIS A 13 -8.57 11.76 -10.37
C HIS A 13 -7.81 10.81 -9.43
N LEU A 14 -8.48 10.25 -8.42
CA LEU A 14 -7.91 9.23 -7.54
C LEU A 14 -7.65 7.92 -8.31
N ALA A 15 -8.59 7.52 -9.18
CA ALA A 15 -8.43 6.34 -10.01
C ALA A 15 -7.28 6.50 -11.03
N ILE A 16 -7.17 7.66 -11.69
CA ILE A 16 -6.08 7.97 -12.62
C ILE A 16 -4.75 7.99 -11.89
N ALA A 17 -4.68 8.63 -10.72
CA ALA A 17 -3.48 8.65 -9.89
C ALA A 17 -3.07 7.23 -9.46
N LEU A 18 -4.00 6.42 -8.95
CA LEU A 18 -3.69 5.04 -8.57
C LEU A 18 -3.18 4.23 -9.79
N LYS A 19 -3.85 4.33 -10.94
CA LYS A 19 -3.44 3.65 -12.17
C LYS A 19 -2.05 4.07 -12.67
N SER A 20 -1.67 5.34 -12.50
CA SER A 20 -0.37 5.83 -12.97
C SER A 20 0.80 5.20 -12.21
N PHE A 21 0.58 4.73 -10.98
CA PHE A 21 1.59 4.01 -10.18
C PHE A 21 1.70 2.51 -10.53
N TRP A 22 0.79 1.94 -11.33
CA TRP A 22 0.84 0.53 -11.66
C TRP A 22 2.12 0.14 -12.41
N LYS A 23 2.42 0.84 -13.51
CA LYS A 23 3.63 0.55 -14.31
C LYS A 23 4.93 0.78 -13.51
N PRO A 24 5.11 1.90 -12.78
CA PRO A 24 6.27 2.08 -11.90
C PRO A 24 6.41 0.98 -10.83
N PHE A 25 5.29 0.45 -10.33
CA PHE A 25 5.32 -0.69 -9.41
C PHE A 25 5.80 -1.98 -10.08
N GLU A 26 5.30 -2.29 -11.28
CA GLU A 26 5.78 -3.44 -12.06
C GLU A 26 7.27 -3.34 -12.37
N GLU A 27 7.74 -2.16 -12.78
CA GLU A 27 9.16 -1.89 -13.03
C GLU A 27 9.99 -2.11 -11.75
N LEU A 28 9.57 -1.55 -10.61
CA LEU A 28 10.24 -1.75 -9.33
C LEU A 28 10.28 -3.22 -8.92
N GLN A 29 9.18 -3.95 -9.08
CA GLN A 29 9.14 -5.37 -8.76
C GLN A 29 10.12 -6.16 -9.65
N ASN A 30 10.13 -5.90 -10.96
CA ASN A 30 11.04 -6.56 -11.89
C ASN A 30 12.52 -6.27 -11.56
N GLU A 31 12.84 -5.03 -11.15
CA GLU A 31 14.18 -4.68 -10.69
C GLU A 31 14.57 -5.44 -9.42
N MET A 32 13.65 -5.59 -8.46
CA MET A 32 13.86 -6.37 -7.24
C MET A 32 14.04 -7.86 -7.55
N ASP A 33 13.20 -8.43 -8.42
CA ASP A 33 13.22 -9.85 -8.80
C ASP A 33 14.48 -10.21 -9.61
N SER A 34 15.05 -9.24 -10.34
CA SER A 34 16.29 -9.39 -11.11
C SER A 34 17.54 -8.90 -10.39
N PHE A 35 17.44 -8.51 -9.11
CA PHE A 35 18.56 -8.00 -8.35
C PHE A 35 19.64 -9.06 -8.13
N VAL A 36 20.87 -8.73 -8.52
CA VAL A 36 22.05 -9.57 -8.30
C VAL A 36 22.99 -8.87 -7.34
N VAL A 37 23.33 -9.57 -6.25
CA VAL A 37 24.26 -9.09 -5.24
C VAL A 37 25.65 -8.93 -5.87
N ARG A 38 26.27 -7.76 -5.68
CA ARG A 38 27.64 -7.54 -6.14
C ARG A 38 28.62 -8.30 -5.24
N PRO A 39 29.52 -9.12 -5.81
CA PRO A 39 30.54 -9.83 -5.03
C PRO A 39 31.56 -8.84 -4.43
N LEU A 40 32.28 -9.27 -3.40
CA LEU A 40 33.33 -8.45 -2.75
C LEU A 40 34.40 -7.96 -3.74
N SER A 41 34.68 -8.73 -4.79
CA SER A 41 35.62 -8.37 -5.86
C SER A 41 35.25 -7.06 -6.55
N ASP A 42 33.97 -6.73 -6.62
CA ASP A 42 33.49 -5.51 -7.26
C ASP A 42 33.77 -4.25 -6.44
N PHE A 43 34.24 -4.42 -5.20
CA PHE A 43 34.55 -3.35 -4.25
C PHE A 43 36.05 -3.22 -4.01
N GLU A 44 36.90 -3.89 -4.79
CA GLU A 44 38.34 -3.96 -4.60
C GLU A 44 39.01 -2.57 -4.62
N ASP A 45 38.59 -1.67 -5.52
CA ASP A 45 39.12 -0.30 -5.58
C ASP A 45 38.77 0.50 -4.33
N MET A 46 37.58 0.30 -3.77
CA MET A 46 37.16 0.95 -2.53
C MET A 46 37.94 0.40 -1.32
N ILE A 47 38.22 -0.90 -1.30
CA ILE A 47 39.04 -1.54 -0.27
C ILE A 47 40.46 -0.95 -0.32
N LYS A 48 41.07 -0.86 -1.50
CA LYS A 48 42.41 -0.27 -1.70
C LYS A 48 42.46 1.19 -1.27
N ALA A 49 41.50 2.02 -1.72
CA ALA A 49 41.45 3.43 -1.35
C ALA A 49 41.29 3.64 0.17
N LYS A 50 40.48 2.79 0.83
CA LYS A 50 40.31 2.84 2.29
C LYS A 50 41.57 2.37 3.02
N ALA A 51 42.26 1.34 2.52
CA ALA A 51 43.52 0.86 3.07
C ALA A 51 44.61 1.92 3.00
N GLU A 52 44.77 2.60 1.85
CA GLU A 52 45.69 3.72 1.69
C GLU A 52 45.38 4.86 2.68
N LYS A 53 44.10 5.18 2.87
CA LYS A 53 43.68 6.18 3.85
C LYS A 53 44.05 5.77 5.28
N ILE A 54 43.85 4.50 5.64
CA ILE A 54 44.20 3.97 6.97
C ILE A 54 45.71 4.03 7.19
N GLN A 55 46.52 3.66 6.20
CA GLN A 55 47.98 3.76 6.31
C GLN A 55 48.46 5.21 6.49
N LYS A 56 47.82 6.17 5.81
CA LYS A 56 48.12 7.60 6.03
C LYS A 56 47.81 8.05 7.46
N LEU A 57 46.74 7.54 8.05
CA LEU A 57 46.29 7.88 9.40
C LEU A 57 47.03 7.09 10.50
N ASN A 58 47.52 5.89 10.18
CA ASN A 58 48.30 5.04 11.05
C ASN A 58 49.50 4.45 10.28
N PRO A 59 50.60 5.20 10.14
CA PRO A 59 51.79 4.75 9.39
C PRO A 59 52.47 3.51 9.97
N ALA A 60 52.17 3.16 11.24
CA ALA A 60 52.71 1.96 11.88
C ALA A 60 51.96 0.67 11.48
N MET A 61 50.77 0.78 10.88
CA MET A 61 50.02 -0.36 10.38
C MET A 61 50.58 -0.82 9.02
N SER A 62 50.86 -2.12 8.89
CA SER A 62 51.35 -2.68 7.63
C SER A 62 50.29 -2.55 6.52
N GLY A 63 50.72 -2.52 5.26
CA GLY A 63 49.78 -2.43 4.13
C GLY A 63 48.84 -3.62 4.02
N GLN A 64 49.33 -4.82 4.35
CA GLN A 64 48.49 -6.01 4.37
C GLN A 64 47.45 -5.95 5.50
N ASP A 65 47.83 -5.48 6.69
CA ASP A 65 46.89 -5.34 7.81
C ASP A 65 45.85 -4.25 7.55
N ALA A 66 46.26 -3.12 6.95
CA ALA A 66 45.35 -2.04 6.57
C ALA A 66 44.35 -2.50 5.48
N TYR A 67 44.81 -3.33 4.55
CA TYR A 67 43.96 -3.93 3.51
C TYR A 67 42.95 -4.92 4.11
N GLU A 68 43.40 -5.87 4.95
CA GLU A 68 42.49 -6.84 5.59
C GLU A 68 41.49 -6.17 6.53
N TYR A 69 41.90 -5.13 7.26
CA TYR A 69 40.99 -4.31 8.06
C TYR A 69 39.94 -3.62 7.17
N SER A 70 40.37 -2.99 6.07
CA SER A 70 39.47 -2.32 5.12
C SER A 70 38.48 -3.28 4.49
N LYS A 71 38.94 -4.49 4.15
CA LYS A 71 38.11 -5.56 3.60
C LYS A 71 37.04 -6.00 4.58
N ARG A 72 37.36 -6.17 5.87
CA ARG A 72 36.37 -6.50 6.92
C ARG A 72 35.34 -5.39 7.08
N GLU A 73 35.77 -4.14 7.07
CA GLU A 73 34.86 -3.00 7.14
C GLU A 73 33.91 -2.93 5.94
N VAL A 74 34.44 -3.11 4.73
CA VAL A 74 33.66 -3.11 3.49
C VAL A 74 32.76 -4.35 3.39
N SER A 75 33.11 -5.46 4.04
CA SER A 75 32.30 -6.68 4.02
C SER A 75 30.86 -6.48 4.53
N SER A 76 30.64 -5.49 5.40
CA SER A 76 29.30 -5.06 5.82
C SER A 76 28.47 -4.48 4.67
N ALA A 77 29.10 -3.70 3.77
CA ALA A 77 28.49 -3.17 2.55
C ALA A 77 28.29 -4.25 1.48
N VAL A 78 28.97 -5.39 1.60
CA VAL A 78 28.79 -6.56 0.71
C VAL A 78 27.66 -7.48 1.17
N ASN A 79 27.11 -7.27 2.37
CA ASN A 79 25.96 -8.04 2.84
C ASN A 79 24.79 -7.95 1.83
N PRO A 80 24.27 -9.08 1.32
CA PRO A 80 23.18 -9.11 0.35
C PRO A 80 21.97 -8.26 0.77
N GLY A 81 21.56 -8.38 2.03
CA GLY A 81 20.42 -7.65 2.57
C GLY A 81 20.67 -6.14 2.64
N MET A 82 21.90 -5.73 2.98
CA MET A 82 22.26 -4.31 3.02
C MET A 82 22.28 -3.69 1.61
N GLN A 83 22.81 -4.41 0.62
CA GLN A 83 22.80 -3.96 -0.78
C GLN A 83 21.37 -3.82 -1.29
N PHE A 84 20.52 -4.82 -1.04
CA PHE A 84 19.11 -4.78 -1.42
C PHE A 84 18.37 -3.62 -0.74
N TRP A 85 18.50 -3.52 0.59
CA TRP A 85 17.83 -2.48 1.38
C TRP A 85 18.22 -1.08 0.91
N THR A 86 19.50 -0.82 0.68
CA THR A 86 20.00 0.48 0.23
C THR A 86 19.45 0.86 -1.14
N GLN A 87 19.23 -0.12 -2.02
CA GLN A 87 18.75 0.12 -3.38
C GLN A 87 17.23 0.26 -3.47
N PHE A 88 16.46 -0.48 -2.66
CA PHE A 88 15.01 -0.63 -2.87
C PHE A 88 14.13 -0.18 -1.71
N SER A 89 14.62 -0.14 -0.47
CA SER A 89 13.77 0.08 0.72
C SER A 89 12.93 1.35 0.61
N ASP A 90 13.56 2.49 0.32
CA ASP A 90 12.86 3.77 0.25
C ASP A 90 11.84 3.83 -0.90
N ARG A 91 12.18 3.24 -2.05
CA ARG A 91 11.30 3.17 -3.23
C ARG A 91 10.09 2.28 -2.95
N LEU A 92 10.31 1.11 -2.34
CA LEU A 92 9.25 0.17 -1.98
C LEU A 92 8.33 0.75 -0.91
N MET A 93 8.90 1.35 0.14
CA MET A 93 8.12 2.02 1.19
C MET A 93 7.32 3.19 0.65
N THR A 94 7.89 4.01 -0.23
CA THR A 94 7.18 5.11 -0.90
C THR A 94 6.00 4.59 -1.72
N MET A 95 6.21 3.51 -2.48
CA MET A 95 5.15 2.85 -3.23
C MET A 95 4.06 2.32 -2.30
N TYR A 96 4.46 1.62 -1.23
CA TYR A 96 3.54 1.03 -0.26
C TYR A 96 2.63 2.07 0.40
N VAL A 97 3.20 3.17 0.89
CA VAL A 97 2.44 4.26 1.52
C VAL A 97 1.52 4.94 0.50
N THR A 98 2.06 5.30 -0.67
CA THR A 98 1.29 6.01 -1.72
C THR A 98 0.09 5.18 -2.17
N VAL A 99 0.31 3.91 -2.50
CA VAL A 99 -0.77 3.00 -2.94
C VAL A 99 -1.76 2.75 -1.81
N THR A 100 -1.31 2.63 -0.56
CA THR A 100 -2.20 2.52 0.61
C THR A 100 -3.16 3.71 0.70
N LEU A 101 -2.64 4.93 0.60
CA LEU A 101 -3.45 6.15 0.74
C LEU A 101 -4.40 6.34 -0.44
N LEU A 102 -3.92 6.17 -1.68
CA LEU A 102 -4.74 6.31 -2.89
C LEU A 102 -5.83 5.23 -2.96
N SER A 103 -5.50 3.98 -2.66
CA SER A 103 -6.48 2.88 -2.68
C SER A 103 -7.54 3.08 -1.59
N HIS A 104 -7.16 3.55 -0.40
CA HIS A 104 -8.12 3.84 0.68
C HIS A 104 -9.06 4.98 0.28
N ALA A 105 -8.52 6.07 -0.24
CA ALA A 105 -9.31 7.22 -0.71
C ALA A 105 -10.28 6.81 -1.84
N LEU A 106 -9.84 5.98 -2.77
CA LEU A 106 -10.70 5.50 -3.86
C LEU A 106 -11.79 4.56 -3.35
N CYS A 107 -11.48 3.60 -2.47
CA CYS A 107 -12.50 2.75 -1.84
C CYS A 107 -13.57 3.56 -1.09
N GLU A 108 -13.15 4.64 -0.43
CA GLU A 108 -14.03 5.56 0.31
C GLU A 108 -14.90 6.38 -0.65
N ALA A 109 -14.33 6.90 -1.73
CA ALA A 109 -15.09 7.61 -2.75
C ALA A 109 -16.13 6.72 -3.44
N GLU A 110 -15.72 5.51 -3.84
CA GLU A 110 -16.59 4.53 -4.49
C GLU A 110 -17.77 4.14 -3.61
N ILE A 111 -17.54 3.81 -2.33
CA ILE A 111 -18.67 3.47 -1.45
C ILE A 111 -19.58 4.66 -1.22
N ASN A 112 -19.05 5.87 -1.07
CA ASN A 112 -19.89 7.05 -0.92
C ASN A 112 -20.75 7.29 -2.18
N THR A 113 -20.21 7.04 -3.38
CA THR A 113 -20.99 7.05 -4.63
C THR A 113 -22.09 5.98 -4.61
N VAL A 114 -21.73 4.71 -4.37
CA VAL A 114 -22.65 3.57 -4.29
C VAL A 114 -23.79 3.80 -3.28
N LEU A 115 -23.48 4.41 -2.13
CA LEU A 115 -24.47 4.71 -1.11
C LEU A 115 -25.36 5.88 -1.49
N THR A 116 -24.79 6.96 -2.02
CA THR A 116 -25.55 8.15 -2.43
C THR A 116 -26.57 7.79 -3.49
N THR A 117 -26.15 7.05 -4.52
CA THR A 117 -27.02 6.66 -5.64
C THR A 117 -28.07 5.67 -5.19
N GLY A 118 -27.65 4.58 -4.53
CA GLY A 118 -28.56 3.53 -4.11
C GLY A 118 -29.61 4.05 -3.13
N LEU A 119 -29.22 4.86 -2.14
CA LEU A 119 -30.17 5.45 -1.19
C LEU A 119 -31.10 6.47 -1.85
N TYR A 120 -30.61 7.26 -2.81
CA TYR A 120 -31.44 8.20 -3.55
C TYR A 120 -32.48 7.48 -4.41
N SER A 121 -32.06 6.48 -5.19
CA SER A 121 -32.93 5.64 -6.03
C SER A 121 -34.03 4.95 -5.24
N HIS A 122 -33.81 4.68 -3.94
CA HIS A 122 -34.75 4.02 -3.04
C HIS A 122 -35.40 4.97 -2.01
N GLY A 123 -35.35 6.29 -2.23
CA GLY A 123 -36.05 7.29 -1.40
C GLY A 123 -35.58 7.36 0.05
N SER A 124 -34.36 6.91 0.35
CA SER A 124 -33.80 6.78 1.69
C SER A 124 -32.54 7.64 1.90
N ILE A 125 -32.39 8.71 1.13
CA ILE A 125 -31.19 9.57 1.12
C ILE A 125 -30.85 10.18 2.48
N ASP A 126 -31.84 10.40 3.35
CA ASP A 126 -31.62 10.92 4.70
C ASP A 126 -30.75 9.99 5.55
N GLN A 127 -30.73 8.68 5.24
CA GLN A 127 -29.87 7.71 5.91
C GLN A 127 -28.39 7.86 5.55
N PHE A 128 -28.07 8.58 4.47
CA PHE A 128 -26.69 8.78 4.02
C PHE A 128 -25.84 9.48 5.09
N LYS A 129 -26.40 10.47 5.80
CA LYS A 129 -25.69 11.23 6.83
C LYS A 129 -25.19 10.36 7.98
N GLU A 130 -25.92 9.29 8.32
CA GLU A 130 -25.56 8.40 9.41
C GLU A 130 -24.55 7.34 8.99
N ILE A 131 -24.69 6.77 7.79
CA ILE A 131 -23.73 5.79 7.27
C ILE A 131 -22.39 6.44 6.91
N GLN A 132 -22.39 7.70 6.45
CA GLN A 132 -21.18 8.43 6.08
C GLN A 132 -20.19 8.59 7.25
N LYS A 133 -20.69 8.64 8.50
CA LYS A 133 -19.86 8.76 9.71
C LYS A 133 -19.16 7.45 10.12
N LYS A 134 -19.57 6.33 9.54
CA LYS A 134 -19.01 5.01 9.88
C LYS A 134 -17.62 4.84 9.27
N GLU A 135 -16.82 3.96 9.85
CA GLU A 135 -15.54 3.57 9.25
C GLU A 135 -15.76 2.90 7.89
N LEU A 136 -14.78 3.05 6.99
CA LEU A 136 -14.81 2.50 5.63
C LEU A 136 -15.31 1.05 5.56
N LYS A 137 -14.79 0.18 6.44
CA LYS A 137 -15.18 -1.24 6.48
C LYS A 137 -16.66 -1.44 6.80
N GLU A 138 -17.19 -0.66 7.74
CA GLU A 138 -18.59 -0.72 8.15
C GLU A 138 -19.52 -0.17 7.07
N LYS A 139 -19.07 0.84 6.30
CA LYS A 139 -19.79 1.30 5.11
C LYS A 139 -19.94 0.18 4.08
N TRP A 140 -18.83 -0.49 3.75
CA TRP A 140 -18.84 -1.60 2.78
C TRP A 140 -19.62 -2.83 3.27
N LEU A 141 -19.68 -3.10 4.57
CA LEU A 141 -20.42 -4.25 5.12
C LEU A 141 -21.94 -4.02 5.21
N ASN A 142 -22.34 -2.80 5.56
CA ASN A 142 -23.71 -2.52 6.01
C ASN A 142 -24.43 -1.47 5.18
N GLY A 143 -23.70 -0.56 4.53
CA GLY A 143 -24.29 0.55 3.82
C GLY A 143 -25.20 0.11 2.66
N PRO A 144 -24.74 -0.76 1.73
CA PRO A 144 -25.60 -1.19 0.62
C PRO A 144 -26.84 -1.99 1.08
N LYS A 145 -26.80 -2.60 2.28
CA LYS A 145 -27.96 -3.32 2.85
C LYS A 145 -29.16 -2.43 3.15
N LEU A 146 -28.94 -1.13 3.29
CA LEU A 146 -30.01 -0.16 3.57
C LEU A 146 -31.02 -0.04 2.42
N TYR A 147 -30.59 -0.32 1.18
CA TYR A 147 -31.46 -0.32 0.01
C TYR A 147 -31.46 -1.65 -0.77
N CYS A 148 -30.47 -2.51 -0.54
CA CYS A 148 -30.39 -3.85 -1.10
C CYS A 148 -30.15 -4.90 0.01
N PRO A 149 -31.20 -5.40 0.69
CA PRO A 149 -31.05 -6.30 1.84
C PRO A 149 -30.30 -7.61 1.56
N THR A 150 -30.26 -8.04 0.30
CA THR A 150 -29.55 -9.24 -0.16
C THR A 150 -28.05 -9.03 -0.35
N TYR A 151 -27.56 -7.79 -0.22
CA TYR A 151 -26.13 -7.50 -0.31
C TYR A 151 -25.34 -8.17 0.81
N VAL A 152 -24.31 -8.94 0.44
CA VAL A 152 -23.43 -9.64 1.38
C VAL A 152 -21.98 -9.53 0.94
N LEU A 153 -21.21 -8.73 1.67
CA LEU A 153 -19.74 -8.78 1.64
C LEU A 153 -19.25 -9.78 2.70
N ASN A 154 -18.74 -10.94 2.25
CA ASN A 154 -18.31 -12.00 3.14
C ASN A 154 -17.05 -11.59 3.92
N LYS A 155 -17.12 -11.57 5.26
CA LYS A 155 -15.98 -11.25 6.15
C LYS A 155 -14.82 -12.25 6.04
N GLY A 156 -15.08 -13.48 5.60
CA GLY A 156 -14.05 -14.48 5.34
C GLY A 156 -13.42 -14.39 3.95
N SER A 157 -13.85 -13.45 3.09
CA SER A 157 -13.27 -13.27 1.76
C SER A 157 -11.94 -12.53 1.82
N ALA A 158 -11.06 -12.83 0.86
CA ALA A 158 -9.81 -12.11 0.69
C ALA A 158 -10.01 -10.62 0.37
N VAL A 159 -11.10 -10.25 -0.31
CA VAL A 159 -11.46 -8.84 -0.58
C VAL A 159 -11.68 -8.10 0.75
N PHE A 160 -12.46 -8.69 1.67
CA PHE A 160 -12.70 -8.08 2.98
C PHE A 160 -11.45 -8.07 3.87
N GLU A 161 -10.62 -9.12 3.80
CA GLU A 161 -9.32 -9.17 4.47
C GLU A 161 -8.43 -8.01 3.99
N THR A 162 -8.36 -7.76 2.68
CA THR A 162 -7.60 -6.64 2.10
C THR A 162 -8.14 -5.30 2.54
N LEU A 163 -9.46 -5.10 2.51
CA LEU A 163 -10.09 -3.89 3.01
C LEU A 163 -9.78 -3.65 4.49
N SER A 164 -9.79 -4.73 5.28
CA SER A 164 -9.44 -4.69 6.70
C SER A 164 -7.99 -4.32 6.95
N HIS A 165 -7.08 -4.93 6.19
CA HIS A 165 -5.66 -4.66 6.25
C HIS A 165 -5.35 -3.22 5.81
N LEU A 166 -5.88 -2.79 4.67
CA LEU A 166 -5.73 -1.43 4.11
C LEU A 166 -6.16 -0.36 5.11
N ASN A 167 -7.35 -0.50 5.71
CA ASN A 167 -7.87 0.47 6.68
C ASN A 167 -6.97 0.58 7.92
N ARG A 168 -6.44 -0.55 8.40
CA ARG A 168 -5.50 -0.58 9.53
C ARG A 168 -4.18 0.14 9.19
N GLN A 169 -3.62 -0.13 8.01
CA GLN A 169 -2.36 0.48 7.58
C GLN A 169 -2.52 1.99 7.37
N ARG A 170 -3.58 2.42 6.65
CA ARG A 170 -3.89 3.84 6.49
C ARG A 170 -4.03 4.55 7.83
N ASN A 171 -4.72 3.96 8.80
CA ASN A 171 -4.85 4.56 10.14
C ASN A 171 -3.51 4.63 10.88
N ALA A 172 -2.66 3.61 10.75
CA ALA A 172 -1.34 3.62 11.36
C ALA A 172 -0.43 4.72 10.78
N TRP A 173 -0.55 5.03 9.48
CA TRP A 173 0.17 6.13 8.83
C TRP A 173 -0.39 7.51 9.19
N MET A 174 -1.70 7.71 9.04
CA MET A 174 -2.34 9.03 9.17
C MET A 174 -2.55 9.47 10.62
N HIS A 175 -2.65 8.51 11.53
CA HIS A 175 -2.88 8.75 12.96
C HIS A 175 -1.75 8.11 13.77
N HIS A 176 -0.51 8.26 13.30
CA HIS A 176 0.66 7.69 13.94
C HIS A 176 0.76 8.13 15.40
N LYS A 177 0.71 7.16 16.31
CA LYS A 177 0.94 7.34 17.75
C LYS A 177 2.34 6.81 18.07
N VAL A 178 3.11 7.60 18.80
CA VAL A 178 4.41 7.16 19.29
C VAL A 178 4.20 6.21 20.48
N GLU A 179 4.94 5.10 20.51
CA GLU A 179 5.05 4.27 21.71
C GLU A 179 5.97 4.98 22.71
N LEU A 180 5.41 5.44 23.83
CA LEU A 180 6.18 6.06 24.91
C LEU A 180 6.42 5.04 26.03
N ARG A 181 7.68 4.92 26.45
CA ARG A 181 8.08 4.15 27.64
C ARG A 181 8.79 5.05 28.64
N ALA A 182 8.44 4.90 29.91
CA ALA A 182 9.11 5.57 31.02
C ALA A 182 9.73 4.48 31.91
N GLY A 183 11.05 4.31 31.82
CA GLY A 183 11.73 3.14 32.39
C GLY A 183 11.23 1.86 31.73
N ASN A 184 10.72 0.92 32.54
CA ASN A 184 10.16 -0.36 32.07
C ASN A 184 8.65 -0.30 31.80
N GLU A 185 7.99 0.83 32.07
CA GLU A 185 6.54 0.95 31.91
C GLU A 185 6.16 1.51 30.53
N LYS A 186 5.16 0.90 29.90
CA LYS A 186 4.58 1.36 28.64
C LYS A 186 3.48 2.38 28.94
N VAL A 187 3.76 3.66 28.66
CA VAL A 187 2.87 4.79 28.95
C VAL A 187 1.81 4.96 27.87
N THR A 188 2.20 4.80 26.60
CA THR A 188 1.26 4.82 25.46
C THR A 188 1.55 3.66 24.52
N GLU A 189 0.48 3.03 24.03
CA GLU A 189 0.60 2.10 22.91
C GLU A 189 0.75 2.89 21.60
N GLY A 190 1.87 2.65 20.89
CA GLY A 190 2.11 3.28 19.60
C GLY A 190 1.26 2.68 18.48
N SER A 191 1.30 3.32 17.30
CA SER A 191 0.70 2.75 16.10
C SER A 191 1.47 1.50 15.69
N ASN A 192 0.77 0.36 15.67
CA ASN A 192 1.32 -0.91 15.23
C ASN A 192 1.42 -0.94 13.70
N LEU A 193 2.45 -0.29 13.16
CA LEU A 193 2.89 -0.54 11.79
C LEU A 193 3.44 -1.96 11.75
N GLN A 194 2.73 -2.84 11.05
CA GLN A 194 3.19 -4.21 10.87
C GLN A 194 4.50 -4.15 10.09
N ARG A 195 5.60 -4.60 10.72
CA ARG A 195 6.87 -4.80 10.01
C ARG A 195 6.67 -5.98 9.08
N LEU A 196 6.53 -5.68 7.79
CA LEU A 196 6.38 -6.66 6.73
C LEU A 196 7.75 -6.94 6.10
N SER A 197 7.95 -8.16 5.59
CA SER A 197 9.05 -8.40 4.65
C SER A 197 8.80 -7.66 3.35
N ASP A 198 9.84 -7.47 2.54
CA ASP A 198 9.72 -6.82 1.24
C ASP A 198 8.76 -7.59 0.31
N GLU A 199 8.84 -8.93 0.33
CA GLU A 199 7.91 -9.82 -0.39
C GLU A 199 6.46 -9.61 0.04
N ASP A 200 6.22 -9.50 1.36
CA ASP A 200 4.89 -9.25 1.89
C ASP A 200 4.37 -7.86 1.48
N MET A 201 5.23 -6.84 1.47
CA MET A 201 4.86 -5.51 1.00
C MET A 201 4.45 -5.54 -0.47
N VAL A 202 5.25 -6.15 -1.35
CA VAL A 202 4.93 -6.32 -2.77
C VAL A 202 3.57 -7.04 -2.95
N ARG A 203 3.34 -8.10 -2.19
CA ARG A 203 2.06 -8.84 -2.21
C ARG A 203 0.88 -7.95 -1.80
N TRP A 204 1.01 -7.17 -0.74
CA TRP A 204 -0.04 -6.27 -0.28
C TRP A 204 -0.29 -5.11 -1.26
N ILE A 205 0.76 -4.54 -1.85
CA ILE A 205 0.63 -3.49 -2.88
C ILE A 205 -0.26 -3.95 -4.03
N LYS A 206 -0.05 -5.17 -4.56
CA LYS A 206 -0.91 -5.76 -5.61
C LYS A 206 -2.38 -5.85 -5.17
N ARG A 207 -2.62 -6.34 -3.95
CA ARG A 207 -3.97 -6.43 -3.39
C ARG A 207 -4.61 -5.05 -3.26
N TYR A 208 -3.86 -4.03 -2.84
CA TYR A 208 -4.36 -2.67 -2.69
C TYR A 208 -4.71 -2.00 -4.01
N PHE A 209 -3.85 -2.11 -5.03
CA PHE A 209 -4.16 -1.62 -6.37
C PHE A 209 -5.50 -2.17 -6.88
N SER A 210 -5.73 -3.47 -6.68
CA SER A 210 -6.91 -4.18 -7.15
C SER A 210 -8.19 -3.84 -6.37
N LEU A 211 -8.06 -3.59 -5.06
CA LEU A 211 -9.18 -3.58 -4.13
C LEU A 211 -10.34 -2.64 -4.49
N PRO A 212 -10.13 -1.35 -4.82
CA PRO A 212 -11.24 -0.44 -5.11
C PRO A 212 -12.10 -0.97 -6.25
N PHE A 213 -11.45 -1.38 -7.34
CA PHE A 213 -12.13 -1.96 -8.50
C PHE A 213 -12.90 -3.24 -8.13
N ASP A 214 -12.32 -4.13 -7.34
CA ASP A 214 -12.98 -5.37 -6.94
C ASP A 214 -14.20 -5.13 -6.03
N LEU A 215 -14.12 -4.16 -5.11
CA LEU A 215 -15.24 -3.74 -4.27
C LEU A 215 -16.35 -3.08 -5.10
N ALA A 216 -15.99 -2.23 -6.06
CA ALA A 216 -16.94 -1.64 -6.99
C ALA A 216 -17.62 -2.73 -7.87
N ALA A 217 -16.91 -3.79 -8.28
CA ALA A 217 -17.48 -4.95 -8.98
C ALA A 217 -18.52 -5.62 -8.11
N HIS A 218 -18.12 -5.87 -6.87
CA HIS A 218 -18.95 -6.56 -5.91
C HIS A 218 -20.25 -5.79 -5.68
N ALA A 219 -20.18 -4.47 -5.46
CA ALA A 219 -21.36 -3.62 -5.34
C ALA A 219 -22.22 -3.65 -6.62
N LEU A 220 -21.63 -3.49 -7.81
CA LEU A 220 -22.38 -3.52 -9.07
C LEU A 220 -23.15 -4.84 -9.24
N ASN A 221 -22.51 -5.97 -8.96
CA ASN A 221 -23.09 -7.30 -9.15
C ASN A 221 -24.16 -7.66 -8.13
N HIS A 222 -24.15 -7.06 -6.94
CA HIS A 222 -25.03 -7.47 -5.84
C HIS A 222 -26.06 -6.41 -5.42
N ALA A 223 -25.82 -5.13 -5.74
CA ALA A 223 -26.69 -4.02 -5.35
C ALA A 223 -27.67 -3.57 -6.46
N ASN A 224 -27.54 -4.11 -7.68
CA ASN A 224 -28.44 -3.88 -8.83
C ASN A 224 -28.67 -2.41 -9.23
N ASP A 225 -27.86 -1.46 -8.77
CA ASP A 225 -27.90 -0.06 -9.22
C ASP A 225 -26.80 0.17 -10.28
N THR A 226 -27.24 0.41 -11.52
CA THR A 226 -26.45 0.25 -12.74
C THR A 226 -25.88 1.55 -13.29
N THR A 227 -26.27 2.71 -12.76
CA THR A 227 -26.08 3.97 -13.53
C THR A 227 -24.68 4.56 -13.40
N LEU A 228 -23.98 4.34 -12.29
CA LEU A 228 -22.66 4.97 -12.05
C LEU A 228 -21.50 3.99 -12.04
N THR A 229 -21.68 2.79 -11.49
CA THR A 229 -20.62 1.77 -11.44
C THR A 229 -20.14 1.36 -12.83
N THR A 230 -20.95 1.47 -13.88
CA THR A 230 -20.59 1.15 -15.28
C THR A 230 -19.76 2.22 -15.99
N LEU A 231 -19.97 3.52 -15.71
CA LEU A 231 -19.25 4.63 -16.37
C LEU A 231 -17.76 4.70 -15.96
N LEU A 232 -17.40 4.09 -14.83
CA LEU A 232 -16.13 4.29 -14.12
C LEU A 232 -15.24 3.05 -14.14
N TYR A 233 -15.71 1.98 -14.79
CA TYR A 233 -15.28 0.61 -14.57
C TYR A 233 -14.08 0.15 -15.42
N THR A 234 -13.18 1.06 -15.76
CA THR A 234 -11.96 0.67 -16.47
C THR A 234 -10.88 0.32 -15.46
N ARG A 235 -10.83 -0.92 -14.95
CA ARG A 235 -9.74 -1.30 -14.03
C ARG A 235 -8.34 -1.26 -14.69
N LYS A 236 -8.27 -1.32 -16.03
CA LYS A 236 -7.02 -1.30 -16.78
C LYS A 236 -6.14 -0.11 -16.36
N PRO A 237 -4.82 -0.30 -16.18
CA PRO A 237 -4.05 -1.53 -16.42
C PRO A 237 -4.05 -2.55 -15.26
N ILE A 238 -4.71 -2.24 -14.14
CA ILE A 238 -4.60 -3.01 -12.90
C ILE A 238 -5.38 -4.34 -13.00
N PRO A 239 -4.71 -5.50 -12.88
CA PRO A 239 -5.36 -6.81 -12.89
C PRO A 239 -6.09 -7.07 -11.57
N THR A 240 -6.97 -8.08 -11.56
CA THR A 240 -7.49 -8.65 -10.31
C THR A 240 -6.35 -9.32 -9.57
N ALA A 241 -6.12 -8.91 -8.32
CA ALA A 241 -5.19 -9.60 -7.44
C ALA A 241 -5.60 -11.07 -7.32
N ASP A 242 -4.65 -12.00 -7.41
CA ASP A 242 -4.96 -13.43 -7.42
C ASP A 242 -5.78 -13.90 -6.22
N ALA A 243 -5.56 -13.30 -5.06
CA ALA A 243 -6.32 -13.58 -3.84
C ALA A 243 -7.79 -13.19 -3.94
N HIS A 244 -8.16 -12.23 -4.79
CA HIS A 244 -9.52 -11.70 -4.91
C HIS A 244 -10.36 -12.40 -5.99
N LYS A 245 -9.76 -13.35 -6.72
CA LYS A 245 -10.45 -14.13 -7.77
C LYS A 245 -11.44 -15.13 -7.17
#